data_AF-A0A553PGL9-F1
#
_entry.id   AF-A0A553PGL9-F1
#
_cell.length_a   1.000
_cell.length_b   1.000
_cell.length_c   1.000
_cell.angle_alpha   90.00
_cell.angle_beta   90.00
_cell.angle_gamma   90.00
#
_symmetry.space_group_name_H-M   'P 1'
#
loop_
_entity.id
_entity.type
_entity.pdbx_description
1 polymer ?
#
loop_
_entity_poly.entity_id
_entity_poly.type
_entity_poly.pdbx_seq_one_letter_code
_entity_poly.pdbx_strand_id
1 'polypeptide(L)'
;MTLIDVNISTIGPLTNASNMEQVESDLVWDGESWTNATLPDDMVFGEAQIISISVYSLLFVVSSVLNLNVLANLLLARKNVGLSRLNTLLLQLVLADLSVTFFLMPLEIIWAATVSWKGGDLLCRICSFFRIFGLFLSSNIVICISIDRFLAILKPFSVRSSSSRINRMLFMAWFLAVVLSLPQCWVFHLQYHPDHPWYGQCVTFGSFESRHGEFLYFFMGMIFLYILPLLVILFTYGGIVFHLHQKGITITKSNFTDESNLKLQNAKLNTIKITLTLVGVFLACWTPYYVICIW
;
A
#
# COMPACT_ATOMS: atom_id res chain seq x y z
N MET A 1 1.81 5.23 -22.14
CA MET A 1 0.56 5.15 -22.94
C MET A 1 0.60 6.29 -23.95
N THR A 2 0.83 5.97 -25.21
CA THR A 2 1.03 6.93 -26.31
C THR A 2 -0.28 7.62 -26.69
N LEU A 3 -0.16 8.93 -26.91
CA LEU A 3 -1.19 9.85 -27.38
C LEU A 3 -1.81 9.36 -28.69
N ILE A 4 -3.14 9.36 -28.76
CA ILE A 4 -3.87 9.38 -30.03
C ILE A 4 -4.73 10.64 -30.00
N ASP A 5 -4.30 11.64 -30.77
CA ASP A 5 -5.11 12.80 -31.14
C ASP A 5 -6.24 12.32 -32.05
N VAL A 6 -7.48 12.29 -31.55
CA VAL A 6 -8.66 12.05 -32.39
C VAL A 6 -9.19 13.38 -32.89
N ASN A 7 -9.02 13.60 -34.18
CA ASN A 7 -9.46 14.78 -34.91
C ASN A 7 -11.00 14.80 -35.01
N ILE A 8 -11.60 15.87 -34.49
CA ILE A 8 -13.04 16.13 -34.50
C ILE A 8 -13.46 16.57 -35.89
N SER A 9 -14.13 15.71 -36.66
CA SER A 9 -15.04 16.17 -37.73
C SER A 9 -15.96 15.05 -38.20
N THR A 10 -17.22 15.09 -37.77
CA THR A 10 -18.46 14.96 -38.58
C THR A 10 -19.64 14.51 -37.72
N ILE A 11 -20.36 15.46 -37.13
CA ILE A 11 -21.69 15.22 -36.55
C ILE A 11 -22.72 15.59 -37.63
N GLY A 12 -23.47 14.61 -38.11
CA GLY A 12 -24.72 14.77 -38.88
C GLY A 12 -25.94 14.40 -38.01
N PRO A 13 -27.16 14.90 -38.33
CA PRO A 13 -28.14 15.31 -37.31
C PRO A 13 -29.10 14.21 -36.82
N LEU A 14 -29.61 14.44 -35.60
CA LEU A 14 -30.70 13.77 -34.89
C LEU A 14 -31.91 13.42 -35.77
N THR A 15 -32.43 12.20 -35.63
CA THR A 15 -33.85 11.88 -35.92
C THR A 15 -34.47 11.03 -34.81
N ASN A 16 -35.77 11.23 -34.61
CA ASN A 16 -36.57 10.90 -33.42
C ASN A 16 -36.94 9.41 -33.26
N ALA A 17 -37.01 9.03 -31.98
CA ALA A 17 -37.83 8.01 -31.31
C ALA A 17 -38.81 7.14 -32.14
N SER A 18 -38.57 5.82 -32.18
CA SER A 18 -39.50 4.78 -31.70
C SER A 18 -38.96 3.37 -32.00
N ASN A 19 -39.11 2.48 -31.01
CA ASN A 19 -38.98 1.01 -31.04
C ASN A 19 -37.65 0.39 -30.59
N MET A 20 -37.78 -0.45 -29.55
CA MET A 20 -36.78 -1.39 -29.04
C MET A 20 -36.53 -2.51 -30.04
N GLU A 21 -35.36 -3.13 -29.94
CA GLU A 21 -34.82 -4.26 -30.73
C GLU A 21 -34.14 -3.88 -32.05
N GLN A 22 -32.99 -3.21 -31.93
CA GLN A 22 -31.86 -3.46 -32.81
C GLN A 22 -30.60 -3.31 -31.96
N VAL A 23 -29.94 -4.44 -31.69
CA VAL A 23 -28.51 -4.43 -31.39
C VAL A 23 -27.86 -3.97 -32.68
N GLU A 24 -27.71 -2.65 -32.83
CA GLU A 24 -26.90 -2.06 -33.88
C GLU A 24 -25.48 -2.52 -33.56
N SER A 25 -25.02 -3.50 -34.32
CA SER A 25 -23.59 -3.80 -34.37
C SER A 25 -22.95 -2.54 -34.92
N ASP A 26 -22.39 -1.72 -34.03
CA ASP A 26 -21.65 -0.51 -34.38
C ASP A 26 -20.44 -0.93 -35.20
N LEU A 27 -20.65 -1.10 -36.50
CA LEU A 27 -19.59 -1.48 -37.43
C LEU A 27 -18.75 -0.21 -37.66
N VAL A 28 -17.48 -0.26 -37.27
CA VAL A 28 -16.50 0.82 -37.50
C VAL A 28 -15.74 0.49 -38.77
N TRP A 29 -15.65 1.48 -39.68
CA TRP A 29 -14.88 1.37 -40.91
C TRP A 29 -13.42 1.75 -40.64
N ASP A 30 -12.51 0.79 -40.75
CA ASP A 30 -11.06 0.98 -40.51
C ASP A 30 -10.27 1.41 -41.76
N GLY A 31 -10.95 1.59 -42.89
CA GLY A 31 -10.34 1.91 -44.19
C GLY A 31 -10.26 0.73 -45.16
N GLU A 32 -10.40 -0.51 -44.67
CA GLU A 32 -10.37 -1.73 -45.49
C GLU A 32 -11.64 -2.58 -45.33
N SER A 33 -12.23 -2.63 -44.12
CA SER A 33 -13.42 -3.42 -43.83
C SER A 33 -14.29 -2.82 -42.72
N TRP A 34 -15.55 -3.26 -42.67
CA TRP A 34 -16.42 -3.00 -41.53
C TRP A 34 -16.09 -4.00 -40.43
N THR A 35 -15.52 -3.52 -39.33
CA THR A 35 -15.24 -4.34 -38.13
C THR A 35 -16.27 -4.03 -37.07
N ASN A 36 -16.71 -5.02 -36.29
CA ASN A 36 -17.53 -4.72 -35.11
C ASN A 36 -16.71 -3.80 -34.20
N ALA A 37 -17.30 -2.72 -33.67
CA ALA A 37 -16.70 -1.92 -32.62
C ALA A 37 -16.39 -2.83 -31.44
N THR A 38 -15.15 -3.29 -31.37
CA THR A 38 -14.65 -4.01 -30.22
C THR A 38 -14.36 -2.98 -29.14
N LEU A 39 -14.99 -3.15 -27.98
CA LEU A 39 -14.66 -2.35 -26.81
C LEU A 39 -13.15 -2.45 -26.53
N PRO A 40 -12.50 -1.34 -26.12
CA PRO A 40 -11.11 -1.37 -25.69
C PRO A 40 -10.85 -2.45 -24.63
N ASP A 41 -9.69 -3.11 -24.68
CA ASP A 41 -9.33 -4.23 -23.79
C ASP A 41 -9.39 -3.86 -22.29
N ASP A 42 -9.22 -2.58 -21.95
CA ASP A 42 -9.32 -2.07 -20.57
C ASP A 42 -10.77 -1.98 -20.06
N MET A 43 -11.76 -2.00 -20.96
CA MET A 43 -13.19 -1.95 -20.64
C MET A 43 -13.85 -3.33 -20.58
N VAL A 44 -13.11 -4.39 -20.92
CA VAL A 44 -13.60 -5.76 -20.93
C VAL A 44 -12.96 -6.54 -19.79
N PHE A 45 -13.71 -7.48 -19.23
CA PHE A 45 -13.19 -8.42 -18.25
C PHE A 45 -12.25 -9.42 -18.95
N GLY A 46 -10.95 -9.34 -18.66
CA GLY A 46 -9.90 -10.14 -19.27
C GLY A 46 -8.96 -10.82 -18.27
N GLU A 47 -7.84 -11.30 -18.78
CA GLU A 47 -6.86 -12.07 -17.99
C GLU A 47 -6.25 -11.25 -16.84
N ALA A 48 -5.99 -9.96 -17.07
CA ALA A 48 -5.42 -9.08 -16.05
C ALA A 48 -6.34 -8.92 -14.82
N GLN A 49 -7.66 -8.81 -15.05
CA GLN A 49 -8.65 -8.74 -13.97
C GLN A 49 -8.75 -10.06 -13.23
N ILE A 50 -8.75 -11.20 -13.94
CA ILE A 50 -8.75 -12.54 -13.32
C ILE A 50 -7.52 -12.73 -12.43
N ILE A 51 -6.33 -12.37 -12.90
CA ILE A 51 -5.08 -12.45 -12.13
C ILE A 51 -5.18 -11.56 -10.90
N SER A 52 -5.61 -10.31 -11.06
CA SER A 52 -5.74 -9.35 -9.95
C SER A 52 -6.70 -9.84 -8.88
N ILE A 53 -7.91 -10.29 -9.27
CA ILE A 53 -8.91 -10.85 -8.36
C ILE A 53 -8.35 -12.07 -7.63
N SER A 54 -7.69 -12.97 -8.34
CA SER A 54 -7.12 -14.19 -7.76
C SER A 54 -6.04 -13.87 -6.72
N VAL A 55 -5.12 -12.96 -7.06
CA VAL A 55 -4.02 -12.55 -6.18
C VAL A 55 -4.56 -11.82 -4.95
N TYR A 56 -5.40 -10.80 -5.12
CA TYR A 56 -5.95 -10.06 -3.97
C TYR A 56 -6.85 -10.92 -3.09
N SER A 57 -7.60 -11.87 -3.66
CA SER A 57 -8.42 -12.81 -2.87
C SER A 57 -7.56 -13.75 -2.04
N LEU A 58 -6.46 -14.28 -2.60
CA LEU A 58 -5.51 -15.10 -1.86
C LEU A 58 -4.85 -14.30 -0.73
N LEU A 59 -4.37 -13.09 -1.03
CA LEU A 59 -3.78 -12.19 -0.04
C LEU A 59 -4.77 -11.83 1.05
N PHE A 60 -6.04 -11.60 0.71
CA PHE A 60 -7.10 -11.31 1.67
C PHE A 60 -7.28 -12.43 2.68
N VAL A 61 -7.39 -13.68 2.22
CA VAL A 61 -7.57 -14.85 3.09
C VAL A 61 -6.35 -15.04 3.99
N VAL A 62 -5.14 -15.07 3.40
CA VAL A 62 -3.91 -15.27 4.16
C VAL A 62 -3.69 -14.16 5.18
N SER A 63 -3.80 -12.90 4.74
CA SER A 63 -3.61 -11.73 5.60
C SER A 63 -4.64 -11.68 6.72
N SER A 64 -5.92 -11.96 6.43
CA SER A 64 -6.97 -11.99 7.45
C SER A 64 -6.66 -13.03 8.53
N VAL A 65 -6.33 -14.27 8.14
CA VAL A 65 -6.04 -15.35 9.10
C VAL A 65 -4.84 -15.00 9.97
N LEU A 66 -3.74 -14.53 9.36
CA LEU A 66 -2.52 -14.20 10.10
C LEU A 66 -2.73 -13.01 11.04
N ASN A 67 -3.26 -11.90 10.53
CA ASN A 67 -3.40 -10.68 11.31
C ASN A 67 -4.48 -10.78 12.40
N LEU A 68 -5.60 -11.47 12.14
CA LEU A 68 -6.62 -11.70 13.17
C LEU A 68 -6.12 -12.61 14.29
N ASN A 69 -5.32 -13.63 13.97
CA ASN A 69 -4.73 -14.51 14.98
C ASN A 69 -3.74 -13.74 15.87
N VAL A 70 -2.85 -12.94 15.26
CA VAL A 70 -1.93 -12.07 16.02
C VAL A 70 -2.72 -11.06 16.87
N LEU A 71 -3.76 -10.43 16.31
CA LEU A 71 -4.63 -9.52 17.06
C LEU A 71 -5.26 -10.22 18.28
N ALA A 72 -5.84 -11.41 18.09
CA ALA A 72 -6.46 -12.18 19.17
C ALA A 72 -5.44 -12.49 20.28
N ASN A 73 -4.24 -12.97 19.93
CA ASN A 73 -3.18 -13.24 20.89
C ASN A 73 -2.73 -11.98 21.66
N LEU A 74 -2.60 -10.84 20.98
CA LEU A 74 -2.24 -9.57 21.61
C LEU A 74 -3.34 -9.05 22.54
N LEU A 75 -4.61 -9.20 22.17
CA LEU A 75 -5.75 -8.81 23.02
C LEU A 75 -5.86 -9.70 24.25
N LEU A 76 -5.63 -11.01 24.11
CA LEU A 76 -5.57 -11.94 25.24
C LEU A 76 -4.41 -11.59 26.18
N ALA A 77 -3.21 -11.33 25.63
CA ALA A 77 -2.05 -10.90 26.41
C ALA A 77 -2.32 -9.58 27.16
N ARG A 78 -2.97 -8.61 26.50
CA ARG A 78 -3.38 -7.33 27.11
C ARG A 78 -4.29 -7.55 28.32
N LYS A 79 -5.26 -8.45 28.20
CA LYS A 79 -6.23 -8.74 29.26
C LYS A 79 -5.58 -9.44 30.47
N ASN A 80 -4.66 -10.37 30.22
CA ASN A 80 -4.12 -11.23 31.26
C ASN A 80 -2.91 -10.61 31.99
N VAL A 81 -1.98 -10.00 31.24
CA VAL A 81 -0.66 -9.59 31.77
C VAL A 81 -0.34 -8.12 31.44
N GLY A 82 -1.16 -7.47 30.60
CA GLY A 82 -0.86 -6.14 30.05
C GLY A 82 0.09 -6.21 28.84
N LEU A 83 0.14 -5.13 28.06
CA LEU A 83 0.97 -5.08 26.86
C LEU A 83 2.39 -4.59 27.17
N SER A 84 3.38 -5.36 26.72
CA SER A 84 4.75 -4.87 26.63
C SER A 84 4.85 -3.73 25.61
N ARG A 85 5.89 -2.90 25.70
CA ARG A 85 6.13 -1.81 24.74
C ARG A 85 6.19 -2.30 23.29
N LEU A 86 6.82 -3.46 23.05
CA LEU A 86 6.90 -4.05 21.72
C LEU A 86 5.53 -4.56 21.27
N ASN A 87 4.77 -5.19 22.16
CA ASN A 87 3.43 -5.68 21.86
C ASN A 87 2.46 -4.52 21.54
N THR A 88 2.63 -3.34 22.13
CA THR A 88 1.87 -2.13 21.77
C THR A 88 2.18 -1.68 20.33
N LEU A 89 3.44 -1.68 19.92
CA LEU A 89 3.83 -1.35 18.54
C LEU A 89 3.33 -2.40 17.55
N LEU A 90 3.44 -3.69 17.89
CA LEU A 90 2.90 -4.78 17.08
C LEU A 90 1.38 -4.69 16.93
N LEU A 91 0.67 -4.31 17.99
CA LEU A 91 -0.78 -4.11 17.92
C LEU A 91 -1.14 -3.04 16.89
N GLN A 92 -0.42 -1.92 16.88
CA GLN A 92 -0.65 -0.83 15.92
C GLN A 92 -0.31 -1.26 14.48
N LEU A 93 0.73 -2.07 14.30
CA LEU A 93 1.09 -2.64 13.00
C LEU A 93 -0.04 -3.53 12.47
N VAL A 94 -0.53 -4.45 13.30
CA VAL A 94 -1.63 -5.35 12.96
C VAL A 94 -2.90 -4.57 12.63
N LEU A 95 -3.21 -3.49 13.35
CA LEU A 95 -4.35 -2.63 13.01
C LEU A 95 -4.19 -1.96 11.64
N ALA A 96 -2.97 -1.54 11.28
CA ALA A 96 -2.67 -0.99 9.96
C ALA A 96 -2.83 -2.05 8.86
N ASP A 97 -2.28 -3.24 9.07
CA ASP A 97 -2.35 -4.34 8.10
C ASP A 97 -3.79 -4.87 7.94
N LEU A 98 -4.60 -4.88 9.01
CA LEU A 98 -6.03 -5.16 8.94
C LEU A 98 -6.79 -4.07 8.18
N SER A 99 -6.38 -2.79 8.26
CA SER A 99 -6.94 -1.73 7.42
C SER A 99 -6.67 -2.01 5.94
N VAL A 100 -5.46 -2.43 5.58
CA VAL A 100 -5.15 -2.84 4.19
C VAL A 100 -5.99 -4.07 3.81
N THR A 101 -6.09 -5.04 4.71
CA THR A 101 -6.79 -6.29 4.45
C THR A 101 -8.29 -6.10 4.23
N PHE A 102 -8.95 -5.26 5.04
CA PHE A 102 -10.41 -5.11 4.98
C PHE A 102 -10.90 -3.92 4.16
N PHE A 103 -10.04 -2.97 3.81
CA PHE A 103 -10.41 -1.85 2.94
C PHE A 103 -9.76 -1.93 1.56
N LEU A 104 -8.43 -2.02 1.49
CA LEU A 104 -7.72 -2.04 0.19
C LEU A 104 -8.06 -3.31 -0.60
N MET A 105 -7.84 -4.49 -0.05
CA MET A 105 -7.97 -5.73 -0.84
C MET A 105 -9.39 -5.94 -1.40
N PRO A 106 -10.48 -5.74 -0.63
CA PRO A 106 -11.84 -5.86 -1.15
C PRO A 106 -12.15 -4.79 -2.18
N LEU A 107 -11.65 -3.56 -2.00
CA LEU A 107 -11.81 -2.49 -2.99
C LEU A 107 -11.18 -2.87 -4.33
N GLU A 108 -9.96 -3.41 -4.33
CA GLU A 108 -9.30 -3.88 -5.57
C GLU A 108 -10.05 -5.03 -6.22
N ILE A 109 -10.52 -6.01 -5.43
CA ILE A 109 -11.30 -7.15 -5.95
C ILE A 109 -12.59 -6.66 -6.60
N ILE A 110 -13.34 -5.80 -5.92
CA ILE A 110 -14.61 -5.27 -6.43
C ILE A 110 -14.36 -4.47 -7.70
N TRP A 111 -13.36 -3.57 -7.70
CA TRP A 111 -13.07 -2.73 -8.85
C TRP A 111 -12.63 -3.56 -10.08
N ALA A 112 -11.78 -4.56 -9.88
CA ALA A 112 -11.38 -5.48 -10.93
C ALA A 112 -12.55 -6.34 -11.45
N ALA A 113 -13.48 -6.74 -10.58
CA ALA A 113 -14.65 -7.54 -10.95
C ALA A 113 -15.72 -6.71 -11.68
N THR A 114 -15.91 -5.46 -11.30
CA THR A 114 -16.93 -4.60 -11.94
C THR A 114 -16.45 -3.99 -13.24
N VAL A 115 -15.12 -3.92 -13.45
CA VAL A 115 -14.41 -3.27 -14.57
C VAL A 115 -14.65 -1.76 -14.64
N SER A 116 -15.85 -1.28 -14.27
CA SER A 116 -16.26 0.11 -14.09
C SER A 116 -16.53 0.47 -12.63
N TRP A 117 -16.25 1.72 -12.25
CA TRP A 117 -16.59 2.28 -10.96
C TRP A 117 -18.08 2.63 -10.84
N LYS A 118 -18.78 2.00 -9.89
CA LYS A 118 -20.24 2.17 -9.68
C LYS A 118 -20.61 2.92 -8.39
N GLY A 119 -19.64 3.35 -7.59
CA GLY A 119 -19.87 3.95 -6.27
C GLY A 119 -20.20 5.45 -6.26
N GLY A 120 -20.18 6.12 -7.41
CA GLY A 120 -20.28 7.59 -7.47
C GLY A 120 -18.99 8.30 -7.01
N ASP A 121 -18.95 9.62 -7.13
CA ASP A 121 -17.73 10.44 -6.89
C ASP A 121 -17.32 10.46 -5.40
N LEU A 122 -18.28 10.58 -4.49
CA LEU A 122 -18.00 10.63 -3.05
C LEU A 122 -17.31 9.34 -2.57
N LEU A 123 -17.83 8.17 -2.96
CA LEU A 123 -17.20 6.90 -2.60
C LEU A 123 -15.85 6.74 -3.30
N CYS A 124 -15.67 7.21 -4.54
CA CYS A 124 -14.37 7.17 -5.22
C CYS A 124 -13.31 7.87 -4.37
N ARG A 125 -13.58 9.09 -3.91
CA ARG A 125 -12.64 9.87 -3.07
C ARG A 125 -12.35 9.20 -1.73
N ILE A 126 -13.38 8.71 -1.04
CA ILE A 126 -13.23 8.02 0.25
C ILE A 126 -12.46 6.71 0.09
N CYS A 127 -12.79 5.91 -0.91
CA CYS A 127 -12.11 4.64 -1.19
C CYS A 127 -10.65 4.87 -1.56
N SER A 128 -10.34 5.88 -2.38
CA SER A 128 -8.96 6.25 -2.73
C SER A 128 -8.14 6.69 -1.52
N PHE A 129 -8.75 7.37 -0.53
CA PHE A 129 -8.10 7.64 0.75
C PHE A 129 -7.74 6.34 1.49
N PHE A 130 -8.71 5.45 1.70
CA PHE A 130 -8.47 4.20 2.43
C PHE A 130 -7.53 3.24 1.71
N ARG A 131 -7.48 3.30 0.37
CA ARG A 131 -6.58 2.54 -0.50
C ARG A 131 -5.12 2.70 -0.07
N ILE A 132 -4.68 3.94 0.24
CA ILE A 132 -3.29 4.23 0.58
C ILE A 132 -3.06 4.43 2.08
N PHE A 133 -4.10 4.77 2.85
CA PHE A 133 -4.01 5.04 4.28
C PHE A 133 -3.38 3.91 5.08
N GLY A 134 -3.85 2.68 4.88
CA GLY A 134 -3.30 1.51 5.58
C GLY A 134 -1.83 1.27 5.26
N LEU A 135 -1.40 1.55 4.02
CA LEU A 135 -0.02 1.39 3.57
C LEU A 135 0.90 2.42 4.21
N PHE A 136 0.51 3.69 4.24
CA PHE A 136 1.26 4.74 4.95
C PHE A 136 1.34 4.44 6.45
N LEU A 137 0.23 4.02 7.06
CA LEU A 137 0.21 3.71 8.48
C LEU A 137 1.14 2.53 8.79
N SER A 138 1.06 1.41 8.07
CA SER A 138 1.93 0.25 8.28
C SER A 138 3.40 0.64 8.15
N SER A 139 3.74 1.40 7.11
CA SER A 139 5.08 1.93 6.86
C SER A 139 5.60 2.82 8.02
N ASN A 140 4.79 3.76 8.49
CA ASN A 140 5.14 4.63 9.62
C ASN A 140 5.32 3.84 10.93
N ILE A 141 4.52 2.79 11.15
CA ILE A 141 4.67 1.93 12.35
C ILE A 141 5.96 1.10 12.28
N VAL A 142 6.36 0.59 11.11
CA VAL A 142 7.64 -0.11 10.93
C VAL A 142 8.83 0.81 11.23
N ILE A 143 8.78 2.07 10.81
CA ILE A 143 9.75 3.11 11.20
C ILE A 143 9.81 3.23 12.73
N CYS A 144 8.66 3.31 13.39
CA CYS A 144 8.58 3.41 14.85
C CYS A 144 9.20 2.19 15.55
N ILE A 145 8.93 0.98 15.07
CA ILE A 145 9.51 -0.26 15.58
C ILE A 145 11.04 -0.21 15.46
N SER A 146 11.56 0.17 14.29
CA SER A 146 12.99 0.23 14.02
C SER A 146 13.72 1.21 14.93
N ILE A 147 13.17 2.42 15.11
CA ILE A 147 13.69 3.42 16.03
C ILE A 147 13.62 2.93 17.49
N ASP A 148 12.51 2.30 17.91
CA ASP A 148 12.40 1.78 19.28
C ASP A 148 13.45 0.69 19.55
N ARG A 149 13.66 -0.24 18.61
CA ARG A 149 14.70 -1.27 18.73
C ARG A 149 16.10 -0.66 18.84
N PHE A 150 16.41 0.29 17.97
CA PHE A 150 17.69 1.01 18.00
C PHE A 150 17.93 1.67 19.36
N LEU A 151 16.96 2.43 19.84
CA LEU A 151 17.08 3.12 21.13
C LEU A 151 17.15 2.13 22.30
N ALA A 152 16.38 1.04 22.28
CA ALA A 152 16.40 0.03 23.34
C ALA A 152 17.75 -0.70 23.44
N ILE A 153 18.45 -0.90 22.32
CA ILE A 153 19.74 -1.60 22.28
C ILE A 153 20.92 -0.67 22.60
N LEU A 154 20.95 0.52 22.01
CA LEU A 154 22.10 1.44 22.18
C LEU A 154 22.00 2.27 23.46
N LYS A 155 20.79 2.57 23.90
CA LYS A 155 20.51 3.54 24.96
C LYS A 155 19.49 2.96 25.96
N PRO A 156 19.91 2.05 26.86
CA PRO A 156 19.02 1.46 27.86
C PRO A 156 18.64 2.49 28.95
N PHE A 157 17.81 3.47 28.60
CA PHE A 157 17.30 4.49 29.52
C PHE A 157 16.00 4.05 30.21
N SER A 158 15.73 4.69 31.36
CA SER A 158 14.59 4.49 32.27
C SER A 158 13.25 4.22 31.58
N VAL A 159 12.56 3.16 32.06
CA VAL A 159 11.29 2.62 31.56
C VAL A 159 10.17 3.68 31.45
N ARG A 160 10.15 4.68 32.35
CA ARG A 160 9.09 5.72 32.38
C ARG A 160 9.15 6.68 31.18
N SER A 161 10.35 7.04 30.72
CA SER A 161 10.55 7.88 29.53
C SER A 161 10.17 7.15 28.24
N SER A 162 10.27 5.81 28.24
CA SER A 162 10.01 4.99 27.07
C SER A 162 8.54 4.96 26.64
N SER A 163 7.58 4.96 27.57
CA SER A 163 6.15 4.88 27.23
C SER A 163 5.63 6.17 26.60
N SER A 164 5.96 7.33 27.18
CA SER A 164 5.57 8.63 26.61
C SER A 164 6.19 8.87 25.24
N ARG A 165 7.43 8.40 25.03
CA ARG A 165 8.08 8.43 23.72
C ARG A 165 7.32 7.62 22.67
N ILE A 166 6.91 6.40 23.00
CA ILE A 166 6.16 5.54 22.07
C ILE A 166 4.81 6.13 21.73
N ASN A 167 4.06 6.61 22.73
CA ASN A 167 2.76 7.23 22.47
C ASN A 167 2.90 8.44 21.54
N ARG A 168 3.95 9.25 21.72
CA ARG A 168 4.26 10.36 20.80
C ARG A 168 4.62 9.88 19.40
N MET A 169 5.45 8.83 19.27
CA MET A 169 5.81 8.25 17.97
C MET A 169 4.58 7.71 17.24
N LEU A 170 3.70 6.99 17.95
CA LEU A 170 2.45 6.46 17.42
C LEU A 170 1.51 7.57 16.97
N PHE A 171 1.33 8.61 17.78
CA PHE A 171 0.54 9.77 17.40
C PHE A 171 1.06 10.41 16.10
N MET A 172 2.38 10.61 15.98
CA MET A 172 2.99 11.14 14.76
C MET A 172 2.80 10.20 13.56
N ALA A 173 2.92 8.88 13.76
CA ALA A 173 2.74 7.90 12.70
C ALA A 173 1.31 7.91 12.14
N TRP A 174 0.31 7.96 13.01
CA TRP A 174 -1.11 8.06 12.63
C TRP A 174 -1.41 9.39 11.96
N PHE A 175 -0.98 10.50 12.56
CA PHE A 175 -1.17 11.83 11.99
C PHE A 175 -0.56 11.94 10.60
N LEU A 176 0.69 11.50 10.44
CA LEU A 176 1.38 11.53 9.15
C LEU A 176 0.69 10.62 8.13
N ALA A 177 0.21 9.44 8.53
CA ALA A 177 -0.52 8.55 7.62
C ALA A 177 -1.81 9.19 7.11
N VAL A 178 -2.57 9.86 7.98
CA VAL A 178 -3.76 10.63 7.56
C VAL A 178 -3.35 11.73 6.59
N VAL A 179 -2.42 12.60 6.99
CA VAL A 179 -1.99 13.76 6.19
C VAL A 179 -1.49 13.35 4.80
N LEU A 180 -0.67 12.31 4.70
CA LEU A 180 -0.14 11.82 3.43
C LEU A 180 -1.21 11.14 2.55
N SER A 181 -2.32 10.67 3.15
CA SER A 181 -3.43 10.05 2.43
C SER A 181 -4.51 11.05 2.01
N LEU A 182 -4.59 12.21 2.65
CA LEU A 182 -5.59 13.23 2.32
C LEU A 182 -5.54 13.72 0.85
N PRO A 183 -4.37 13.90 0.20
CA PRO A 183 -4.30 14.27 -1.22
C PRO A 183 -5.16 13.41 -2.15
N GLN A 184 -5.37 12.13 -1.81
CA GLN A 184 -6.19 11.21 -2.60
C GLN A 184 -7.63 11.70 -2.77
N CYS A 185 -8.19 12.35 -1.74
CA CYS A 185 -9.56 12.87 -1.77
C CYS A 185 -9.75 13.99 -2.80
N TRP A 186 -8.69 14.73 -3.14
CA TRP A 186 -8.76 15.80 -4.13
C TRP A 186 -8.32 15.34 -5.52
N VAL A 187 -7.27 14.51 -5.58
CA VAL A 187 -6.69 14.05 -6.86
C VAL A 187 -7.57 13.01 -7.54
N PHE A 188 -8.20 12.09 -6.82
CA PHE A 188 -9.10 11.10 -7.42
C PHE A 188 -10.51 11.66 -7.58
N HIS A 189 -11.12 11.38 -8.72
CA HIS A 189 -12.50 11.74 -9.00
C HIS A 189 -13.15 10.77 -9.99
N LEU A 190 -14.47 10.73 -9.99
CA LEU A 190 -15.23 9.95 -10.96
C LEU A 190 -15.26 10.67 -12.31
N GLN A 191 -14.82 9.98 -13.35
CA GLN A 191 -14.88 10.44 -14.73
C GLN A 191 -15.51 9.37 -15.62
N TYR A 192 -16.31 9.77 -16.60
CA TYR A 192 -16.91 8.87 -17.58
C TYR A 192 -16.14 8.92 -18.90
N HIS A 193 -16.13 7.80 -19.62
CA HIS A 193 -15.51 7.74 -20.95
C HIS A 193 -16.22 8.68 -21.93
N PRO A 194 -15.48 9.42 -22.79
CA PRO A 194 -16.08 10.30 -23.80
C PRO A 194 -17.03 9.56 -24.74
N ASP A 195 -16.62 8.39 -25.22
CA ASP A 195 -17.38 7.61 -26.21
C ASP A 195 -18.32 6.58 -25.58
N HIS A 196 -18.17 6.29 -24.28
CA HIS A 196 -18.93 5.25 -23.56
C HIS A 196 -19.44 5.77 -22.21
N PRO A 197 -20.55 6.55 -22.18
CA PRO A 197 -21.03 7.24 -20.98
C PRO A 197 -21.42 6.34 -19.81
N TRP A 198 -21.66 5.05 -20.06
CA TRP A 198 -21.95 4.05 -19.03
C TRP A 198 -20.69 3.58 -18.29
N TYR A 199 -19.49 3.84 -18.84
CA TYR A 199 -18.21 3.44 -18.28
C TYR A 199 -17.61 4.56 -17.42
N GLY A 200 -17.90 4.51 -16.12
CA GLY A 200 -17.29 5.38 -15.12
C GLY A 200 -16.00 4.79 -14.55
N GLN A 201 -14.99 5.61 -14.29
CA GLN A 201 -13.75 5.25 -13.62
C GLN A 201 -13.38 6.25 -12.52
N CYS A 202 -12.76 5.74 -11.46
CA CYS A 202 -12.18 6.57 -10.40
C CYS A 202 -10.70 6.84 -10.75
N VAL A 203 -10.43 7.96 -11.42
CA VAL A 203 -9.13 8.26 -12.04
C VAL A 203 -8.54 9.56 -11.52
N THR A 204 -7.27 9.76 -11.86
CA THR A 204 -6.51 11.00 -11.63
C THR A 204 -6.34 11.83 -12.90
N PHE A 205 -6.96 11.42 -14.02
CA PHE A 205 -6.83 12.07 -15.32
C PHE A 205 -7.40 13.50 -15.26
N GLY A 206 -6.65 14.49 -15.73
CA GLY A 206 -7.06 15.89 -15.67
C GLY A 206 -6.97 16.53 -14.28
N SER A 207 -6.52 15.81 -13.25
CA SER A 207 -6.32 16.38 -11.90
C SER A 207 -5.06 17.23 -11.79
N PHE A 208 -4.12 17.10 -12.73
CA PHE A 208 -2.88 17.86 -12.77
C PHE A 208 -2.81 18.67 -14.06
N GLU A 209 -2.65 19.99 -13.93
CA GLU A 209 -2.45 20.89 -15.09
C GLU A 209 -1.10 20.67 -15.76
N SER A 210 -0.11 20.16 -15.03
CA SER A 210 1.24 19.92 -15.52
C SER A 210 1.76 18.53 -15.17
N ARG A 211 2.54 17.94 -16.08
CA ARG A 211 3.27 16.68 -15.86
C ARG A 211 4.20 16.74 -14.65
N HIS A 212 4.70 17.93 -14.30
CA HIS A 212 5.53 18.14 -13.12
C HIS A 212 4.75 17.90 -11.82
N GLY A 213 3.48 18.31 -11.74
CA GLY A 213 2.63 18.12 -10.57
C GLY A 213 2.33 16.64 -10.32
N GLU A 214 1.99 15.92 -11.39
CA GLU A 214 1.77 14.47 -11.35
C GLU A 214 3.04 13.71 -10.93
N PHE A 215 4.18 14.04 -11.53
CA PHE A 215 5.47 13.45 -11.16
C PHE A 215 5.82 13.70 -9.69
N LEU A 216 5.63 14.94 -9.20
CA LEU A 216 5.89 15.28 -7.81
C LEU A 216 5.00 14.47 -6.85
N TYR A 217 3.72 14.30 -7.20
CA TYR A 217 2.79 13.49 -6.42
C TYR A 217 3.25 12.02 -6.32
N PHE A 218 3.59 11.38 -7.43
CA PHE A 218 4.09 9.99 -7.42
C PHE A 218 5.43 9.87 -6.68
N PHE A 219 6.34 10.83 -6.88
CA PHE A 219 7.65 10.85 -6.24
C PHE A 219 7.55 11.04 -4.72
N MET A 220 6.63 11.89 -4.25
CA MET A 220 6.35 12.03 -2.81
C MET A 220 5.81 10.74 -2.23
N GLY A 221 4.88 10.07 -2.93
CA GLY A 221 4.41 8.73 -2.56
C GLY A 221 5.58 7.74 -2.39
N MET A 222 6.49 7.69 -3.36
CA MET A 222 7.70 6.85 -3.33
C MET A 222 8.61 7.16 -2.14
N ILE A 223 8.85 8.44 -1.85
CA ILE A 223 9.69 8.83 -0.73
C ILE A 223 9.11 8.31 0.57
N PHE A 224 7.83 8.60 0.85
CA PHE A 224 7.24 8.32 2.15
C PHE A 224 6.83 6.86 2.34
N LEU A 225 6.36 6.19 1.29
CA LEU A 225 5.97 4.78 1.38
C LEU A 225 7.17 3.84 1.30
N TYR A 226 8.26 4.22 0.64
CA TYR A 226 9.34 3.30 0.31
C TYR A 226 10.73 3.77 0.77
N ILE A 227 11.22 4.91 0.26
CA ILE A 227 12.62 5.33 0.48
C ILE A 227 12.90 5.67 1.95
N LEU A 228 12.05 6.50 2.56
CA LEU A 228 12.21 6.93 3.95
C LEU A 228 12.19 5.75 4.94
N PRO A 229 11.19 4.83 4.89
CA PRO A 229 11.20 3.62 5.69
C PRO A 229 12.48 2.80 5.53
N LEU A 230 12.90 2.57 4.29
CA LEU A 230 14.10 1.81 3.97
C LEU A 230 15.35 2.45 4.58
N LEU A 231 15.56 3.77 4.39
CA LEU A 231 16.70 4.49 4.93
C LEU A 231 16.74 4.44 6.46
N VAL A 232 15.60 4.62 7.12
CA VAL A 232 15.52 4.53 8.59
C VAL A 232 15.85 3.12 9.07
N ILE A 233 15.33 2.08 8.42
CA ILE A 233 15.64 0.69 8.77
C ILE A 233 17.14 0.43 8.57
N LEU A 234 17.71 0.77 7.42
CA LEU A 234 19.14 0.56 7.15
C LEU A 234 20.03 1.30 8.15
N PHE A 235 19.72 2.56 8.46
CA PHE A 235 20.48 3.35 9.43
C PHE A 235 20.40 2.75 10.84
N THR A 236 19.19 2.44 11.31
CA THR A 236 18.97 1.92 12.67
C THR A 236 19.60 0.54 12.85
N TYR A 237 19.42 -0.37 11.90
CA TYR A 237 19.98 -1.72 12.00
C TYR A 237 21.48 -1.74 11.72
N GLY A 238 21.98 -0.90 10.82
CA GLY A 238 23.42 -0.69 10.63
C GLY A 238 24.09 -0.21 11.91
N GLY A 239 23.49 0.76 12.60
CA GLY A 239 23.97 1.25 13.89
C GLY A 239 23.91 0.19 15.01
N ILE A 240 22.90 -0.69 15.01
CA ILE A 240 22.84 -1.84 15.93
C ILE A 240 24.02 -2.79 15.68
N VAL A 241 24.28 -3.15 14.43
CA VAL A 241 25.38 -4.06 14.06
C VAL A 241 26.73 -3.44 14.43
N PHE A 242 26.94 -2.17 14.12
CA PHE A 242 28.15 -1.44 14.47
C PHE A 242 28.39 -1.43 15.99
N HIS A 243 27.35 -1.14 16.78
CA HIS A 243 27.44 -1.13 18.25
C HIS A 243 27.75 -2.52 18.84
N LEU A 244 27.16 -3.58 18.27
CA LEU A 244 27.46 -4.96 18.67
C LEU A 244 28.92 -5.34 18.34
N HIS A 245 29.39 -4.97 17.15
CA HIS A 245 30.77 -5.22 16.73
C HIS A 245 31.78 -4.46 17.60
N GLN A 246 31.52 -3.18 17.90
CA GLN A 246 32.40 -2.37 18.76
C GLN A 246 32.55 -2.94 20.17
N LYS A 247 31.50 -3.58 20.71
CA LYS A 247 31.55 -4.22 22.03
C LYS A 247 32.20 -5.61 22.02
N GLY A 248 32.80 -6.04 20.90
CA GLY A 248 33.44 -7.35 20.77
C GLY A 248 32.46 -8.51 20.85
N ILE A 249 31.16 -8.25 20.71
CA ILE A 249 30.12 -9.28 20.63
C ILE A 249 30.23 -9.89 19.23
N THR A 250 31.19 -10.79 19.07
CA THR A 250 31.49 -11.45 17.81
C THR A 250 30.34 -12.43 17.49
N ILE A 251 29.85 -12.35 16.25
CA ILE A 251 28.73 -13.16 15.72
C ILE A 251 29.09 -14.65 15.60
N THR A 252 30.37 -14.98 15.75
CA THR A 252 30.92 -16.33 15.73
C THR A 252 30.79 -16.96 17.11
N LYS A 253 30.18 -18.15 17.19
CA LYS A 253 30.05 -19.02 18.38
C LYS A 253 31.26 -18.86 19.32
N SER A 254 31.13 -18.07 20.38
CA SER A 254 32.13 -18.01 21.43
C SER A 254 31.71 -18.96 22.55
N ASN A 255 32.68 -19.71 23.06
CA ASN A 255 32.55 -20.65 24.18
C ASN A 255 32.37 -19.87 25.51
N PHE A 256 31.27 -19.13 25.64
CA PHE A 256 30.92 -18.42 26.87
C PHE A 256 29.86 -19.20 27.65
N THR A 257 30.20 -19.51 28.90
CA THR A 257 29.51 -20.36 29.87
C THR A 257 28.18 -19.81 30.41
N ASP A 258 27.66 -18.70 29.87
CA ASP A 258 26.38 -18.11 30.30
C ASP A 258 25.28 -18.32 29.25
N GLU A 259 24.47 -19.34 29.46
CA GLU A 259 23.33 -19.73 28.61
C GLU A 259 22.30 -18.58 28.45
N SER A 260 22.17 -17.71 29.45
CA SER A 260 21.25 -16.55 29.47
C SER A 260 21.72 -15.42 28.54
N ASN A 261 23.02 -15.13 28.51
CA ASN A 261 23.63 -14.13 27.63
C ASN A 261 23.63 -14.59 26.17
N LEU A 262 23.83 -15.90 25.92
CA LEU A 262 23.72 -16.50 24.60
C LEU A 262 22.28 -16.42 24.05
N LYS A 263 21.26 -16.68 24.88
CA LYS A 263 19.83 -16.55 24.50
C LYS A 263 19.47 -15.10 24.16
N LEU A 264 19.95 -14.12 24.93
CA LEU A 264 19.75 -12.69 24.65
C LEU A 264 20.46 -12.25 23.36
N GLN A 265 21.67 -12.76 23.10
CA GLN A 265 22.43 -12.48 21.88
C GLN A 265 21.78 -13.11 20.64
N ASN A 266 21.31 -14.36 20.74
CA ASN A 266 20.57 -15.03 19.68
C ASN A 266 19.21 -14.35 19.40
N ALA A 267 18.52 -13.85 20.42
CA ALA A 267 17.30 -13.06 20.24
C ALA A 267 17.56 -11.74 19.50
N LYS A 268 18.69 -11.07 19.77
CA LYS A 268 19.13 -9.87 19.04
C LYS A 268 19.46 -10.19 17.58
N LEU A 269 20.15 -11.30 17.32
CA LEU A 269 20.50 -11.76 15.96
C LEU A 269 19.28 -12.18 15.15
N ASN A 270 18.33 -12.89 15.75
CA ASN A 270 17.07 -13.26 15.11
C ASN A 270 16.26 -12.01 14.73
N THR A 271 16.27 -10.97 15.57
CA THR A 271 15.63 -9.68 15.25
C THR A 271 16.28 -9.01 14.04
N ILE A 272 17.62 -9.02 13.95
CA ILE A 272 18.35 -8.47 12.79
C ILE A 272 18.03 -9.27 11.53
N LYS A 273 18.05 -10.61 11.60
CA LYS A 273 17.74 -11.49 10.46
C LYS A 273 16.31 -11.30 9.94
N ILE A 274 15.32 -11.28 10.85
CA ILE A 274 13.92 -10.99 10.50
C ILE A 274 13.81 -9.65 9.80
N THR A 275 14.53 -8.62 10.28
CA THR A 275 14.47 -7.29 9.68
C THR A 275 15.15 -7.22 8.31
N LEU A 276 16.29 -7.88 8.14
CA LEU A 276 16.94 -8.01 6.82
C LEU A 276 16.03 -8.74 5.82
N THR A 277 15.33 -9.78 6.26
CA THR A 277 14.30 -10.44 5.45
C THR A 277 13.15 -9.49 5.11
N LEU A 278 12.64 -8.72 6.08
CA LEU A 278 11.60 -7.73 5.84
C LEU A 278 12.04 -6.66 4.83
N VAL A 279 13.28 -6.16 4.94
CA VAL A 279 13.86 -5.21 3.97
C VAL A 279 13.94 -5.84 2.59
N GLY A 280 14.46 -7.06 2.48
CA GLY A 280 14.57 -7.76 1.19
C GLY A 280 13.22 -7.96 0.51
N VAL A 281 12.21 -8.40 1.27
CA VAL A 281 10.83 -8.55 0.78
C VAL A 281 10.27 -7.21 0.36
N PHE A 282 10.48 -6.16 1.16
CA PHE A 282 10.01 -4.81 0.87
C PHE A 282 10.61 -4.24 -0.42
N LEU A 283 11.91 -4.43 -0.66
CA LEU A 283 12.57 -4.08 -1.93
C LEU A 283 11.95 -4.85 -3.10
N ALA A 284 11.78 -6.17 -2.96
CA ALA A 284 11.24 -7.02 -4.02
C ALA A 284 9.79 -6.67 -4.39
N CYS A 285 8.97 -6.29 -3.40
CA CYS A 285 7.56 -5.95 -3.63
C CYS A 285 7.35 -4.55 -4.22
N TRP A 286 8.12 -3.54 -3.79
CA TRP A 286 7.89 -2.15 -4.21
C TRP A 286 8.69 -1.71 -5.44
N THR A 287 9.85 -2.33 -5.71
CA THR A 287 10.69 -1.94 -6.86
C THR A 287 9.96 -2.09 -8.20
N PRO A 288 9.25 -3.20 -8.50
CA PRO A 288 8.57 -3.35 -9.79
C PRO A 288 7.54 -2.25 -10.04
N TYR A 289 6.74 -1.92 -9.02
CA TYR A 289 5.72 -0.88 -9.09
C TYR A 289 6.33 0.48 -9.45
N TYR A 290 7.36 0.90 -8.72
CA TYR A 290 7.97 2.21 -8.97
C TYR A 290 8.78 2.28 -10.26
N VAL A 291 9.40 1.17 -10.69
CA VAL A 291 10.07 1.11 -12.00
C VAL A 291 9.06 1.31 -13.13
N ILE A 292 7.88 0.67 -13.05
CA ILE A 292 6.81 0.86 -14.04
C ILE A 292 6.27 2.30 -14.01
N CYS A 293 6.06 2.90 -12.83
CA CYS A 293 5.56 4.27 -12.73
C CYS A 293 6.52 5.35 -13.25
N ILE A 294 7.82 5.07 -13.32
CA ILE A 294 8.83 6.02 -13.82
C ILE A 294 8.92 5.99 -15.35
N TRP A 295 8.51 4.89 -16.00
CA TRP A 295 8.65 4.66 -17.44
C TRP A 295 7.40 5.09 -18.22
#